data_AF-A0A2W4SAS0-F1
#
_entry.id   AF-A0A2W4SAS0-F1
#
_cell.length_a   1.000
_cell.length_b   1.000
_cell.length_c   1.000
_cell.angle_alpha   90.00
_cell.angle_beta   90.00
_cell.angle_gamma   90.00
#
_symmetry.space_group_name_H-M   'P 1'
#
loop_
_entity.id
_entity.type
_entity.pdbx_description
1 polymer ?
#
loop_
_entity_poly.entity_id
_entity_poly.type
_entity_poly.pdbx_seq_one_letter_code
_entity_poly.pdbx_strand_id
1 'polypeptide(L)'
;MRETFSSPSGGRQPGASRAGGGPARVATVDRPPPAAPRARVASPLRGRNLAIFTVGIIALLLAAPAQAERIKDIARFAGVRANALTGYGIVVGLSGTGDDNLEYTVQSLKSAAARLGVLLPPGVNPALKNAAAVIITAELPPFAKPGQRLDVTVSALGKAKSLRGGTLLMAPMQGADGEVYALAQGNLAVGGFGAEGRDGSKIVVGTPSSGRVPGGASVERAVPSPFAGSEELTLDLDNQDF
;
A
#
# COMPACT_ATOMS: atom_id res chain seq x y z
N MET A 1 -50.67 -45.72 1.80
CA MET A 1 -50.51 -46.70 2.89
C MET A 1 -49.90 -45.94 4.05
N ARG A 2 -50.70 -45.47 5.02
CA ARG A 2 -51.00 -46.19 6.29
C ARG A 2 -49.70 -46.31 7.13
N GLU A 3 -49.56 -45.83 8.36
CA GLU A 3 -50.54 -45.64 9.43
C GLU A 3 -50.08 -44.60 10.47
N THR A 4 -51.04 -43.80 10.91
CA THR A 4 -51.18 -43.24 12.26
C THR A 4 -51.32 -44.37 13.28
N PHE A 5 -50.56 -44.36 14.38
CA PHE A 5 -50.91 -45.17 15.55
C PHE A 5 -51.40 -44.26 16.69
N SER A 6 -52.69 -44.45 16.94
CA SER A 6 -53.51 -43.94 18.03
C SER A 6 -53.52 -44.97 19.16
N SER A 7 -54.01 -44.53 20.33
CA SER A 7 -54.74 -45.33 21.34
C SER A 7 -53.95 -45.99 22.48
N PRO A 8 -54.61 -46.37 23.60
CA PRO A 8 -55.63 -45.60 24.33
C PRO A 8 -55.65 -45.83 25.87
N SER A 9 -56.50 -45.05 26.54
CA SER A 9 -57.44 -45.39 27.64
C SER A 9 -57.21 -46.53 28.65
N GLY A 10 -57.58 -46.24 29.90
CA GLY A 10 -58.14 -47.20 30.87
C GLY A 10 -57.47 -47.08 32.25
N GLY A 11 -58.15 -46.99 33.39
CA GLY A 11 -59.54 -47.26 33.69
C GLY A 11 -59.94 -46.81 35.10
N ARG A 12 -61.24 -46.91 35.34
CA ARG A 12 -62.06 -46.56 36.51
C ARG A 12 -61.84 -47.49 37.72
N GLN A 13 -61.88 -46.90 38.94
CA GLN A 13 -62.68 -47.23 40.16
C GLN A 13 -62.83 -48.71 40.65
N PRO A 14 -63.53 -49.04 41.78
CA PRO A 14 -63.90 -48.34 43.04
C PRO A 14 -63.73 -49.23 44.31
N GLY A 15 -64.19 -48.74 45.49
CA GLY A 15 -64.72 -49.57 46.60
C GLY A 15 -64.06 -49.31 47.96
N ALA A 16 -64.71 -48.62 48.91
CA ALA A 16 -65.63 -49.16 49.95
C ALA A 16 -64.87 -50.00 51.02
N SER A 17 -65.03 -49.88 52.34
CA SER A 17 -66.26 -49.79 53.13
C SER A 17 -65.91 -49.86 54.63
N ARG A 18 -66.66 -49.13 55.49
CA ARG A 18 -67.07 -49.43 56.89
C ARG A 18 -65.99 -49.68 57.96
N ALA A 19 -66.16 -49.46 59.26
CA ALA A 19 -67.17 -48.89 60.18
C ALA A 19 -66.44 -48.82 61.54
N GLY A 20 -66.65 -47.84 62.41
CA GLY A 20 -67.63 -47.97 63.49
C GLY A 20 -66.98 -47.63 64.86
N GLY A 21 -67.75 -47.01 65.76
CA GLY A 21 -67.41 -46.87 67.19
C GLY A 21 -67.33 -45.43 67.73
N GLY A 22 -68.46 -44.86 68.17
CA GLY A 22 -68.48 -43.78 69.16
C GLY A 22 -68.47 -44.33 70.60
N PRO A 23 -68.86 -43.56 71.65
CA PRO A 23 -68.91 -42.10 71.77
C PRO A 23 -68.21 -41.59 73.05
N ALA A 24 -67.73 -40.34 73.07
CA ALA A 24 -67.40 -39.66 74.32
C ALA A 24 -67.76 -38.17 74.26
N ARG A 25 -68.31 -37.69 75.36
CA ARG A 25 -69.13 -36.49 75.54
C ARG A 25 -68.32 -35.21 75.69
N VAL A 26 -68.88 -34.13 75.11
CA VAL A 26 -69.04 -32.77 75.66
C VAL A 26 -67.79 -32.00 76.10
N ALA A 27 -67.49 -30.94 75.34
CA ALA A 27 -67.21 -29.60 75.89
C ALA A 27 -67.38 -28.57 74.75
N THR A 28 -68.44 -27.76 74.82
CA THR A 28 -68.65 -26.62 73.93
C THR A 28 -67.58 -25.57 74.23
N VAL A 29 -66.62 -25.41 73.32
CA VAL A 29 -65.63 -24.33 73.34
C VAL A 29 -65.84 -23.50 72.09
N ASP A 30 -66.21 -22.25 72.34
CA ASP A 30 -66.39 -21.16 71.39
C ASP A 30 -65.12 -21.02 70.51
N ARG A 31 -65.23 -21.26 69.20
CA ARG A 31 -64.11 -21.15 68.26
C ARG A 31 -64.34 -19.95 67.32
N PRO A 32 -63.35 -19.04 67.19
CA PRO A 32 -63.44 -17.86 66.34
C PRO A 32 -63.53 -18.22 64.83
N PRO A 33 -64.02 -17.29 63.99
CA PRO A 33 -64.27 -17.53 62.56
C PRO A 33 -63.00 -17.93 61.78
N PRO A 34 -63.15 -18.63 60.64
CA PRO A 34 -62.01 -19.13 59.87
C PRO A 34 -61.14 -17.98 59.36
N ALA A 35 -59.84 -18.09 59.62
CA ALA A 35 -58.84 -17.13 59.16
C ALA A 35 -58.85 -17.03 57.63
N ALA A 36 -58.96 -15.80 57.12
CA ALA A 36 -58.85 -15.46 55.71
C ALA A 36 -57.51 -15.98 55.12
N PRO A 37 -57.47 -16.38 53.83
CA PRO A 37 -56.25 -16.83 53.20
C PRO A 37 -55.21 -15.70 53.22
N ARG A 38 -54.10 -15.92 53.95
CA ARG A 38 -52.95 -15.00 53.94
C ARG A 38 -52.42 -14.89 52.51
N ALA A 39 -52.56 -13.71 51.91
CA ALA A 39 -51.94 -13.39 50.63
C ALA A 39 -50.42 -13.64 50.73
N ARG A 40 -49.89 -14.52 49.87
CA ARG A 40 -48.44 -14.67 49.70
C ARG A 40 -47.90 -13.35 49.20
N VAL A 41 -47.11 -12.67 50.03
CA VAL A 41 -46.29 -11.53 49.62
C VAL A 41 -45.31 -12.04 48.57
N ALA A 42 -45.54 -11.67 47.31
CA ALA A 42 -44.60 -11.96 46.23
C ALA A 42 -43.29 -11.21 46.51
N SER A 43 -42.20 -11.95 46.76
CA SER A 43 -40.87 -11.39 46.99
C SER A 43 -40.40 -10.55 45.79
N PRO A 44 -39.62 -9.46 45.99
CA PRO A 44 -39.21 -8.52 44.94
C PRO A 44 -38.05 -9.04 44.08
N LEU A 45 -38.08 -10.30 43.67
CA LEU A 45 -37.04 -10.91 42.83
C LEU A 45 -37.01 -10.33 41.39
N ARG A 46 -38.06 -9.61 40.98
CA ARG A 46 -38.15 -8.96 39.66
C ARG A 46 -37.27 -7.71 39.52
N GLY A 47 -37.03 -6.97 40.60
CA GLY A 47 -36.27 -5.71 40.56
C GLY A 47 -34.76 -5.90 40.40
N ARG A 48 -34.19 -6.97 41.00
CA ARG A 48 -32.74 -7.25 40.93
C ARG A 48 -32.31 -7.68 39.53
N ASN A 49 -33.13 -8.50 38.85
CA ASN A 49 -32.86 -8.90 37.48
C ASN A 49 -32.95 -7.71 36.52
N LEU A 50 -33.90 -6.80 36.73
CA LEU A 50 -34.02 -5.57 35.94
C LEU A 50 -32.81 -4.65 36.13
N ALA A 51 -32.35 -4.45 37.37
CA ALA A 51 -31.17 -3.62 37.64
C ALA A 51 -29.90 -4.18 36.97
N ILE A 52 -29.70 -5.50 37.01
CA ILE A 52 -28.57 -6.16 36.33
C ILE A 52 -28.67 -5.98 34.80
N PHE A 53 -29.87 -6.10 34.23
CA PHE A 53 -30.10 -5.84 32.81
C PHE A 53 -29.80 -4.39 32.42
N THR A 54 -30.25 -3.42 33.21
CA THR A 54 -30.00 -2.00 32.96
C THR A 54 -28.51 -1.67 33.03
N VAL A 55 -27.78 -2.21 34.02
CA VAL A 55 -26.32 -2.04 34.13
C VAL A 55 -25.60 -2.67 32.94
N GLY A 56 -26.04 -3.85 32.48
CA GLY A 56 -25.48 -4.49 31.29
C GLY A 56 -25.68 -3.67 30.01
N ILE A 57 -26.85 -3.05 29.83
CA ILE A 57 -27.13 -2.18 28.69
C ILE A 57 -26.29 -0.90 28.74
N ILE A 58 -26.14 -0.28 29.91
CA ILE A 58 -25.29 0.91 30.09
C ILE A 58 -23.83 0.57 29.80
N ALA A 59 -23.33 -0.59 30.26
CA ALA A 59 -21.97 -1.02 29.97
C ALA A 59 -21.72 -1.25 28.46
N LEU A 60 -22.73 -1.76 27.73
CA LEU A 60 -22.63 -1.95 26.29
C LEU A 60 -22.65 -0.62 25.53
N LEU A 61 -23.42 0.37 26.00
CA LEU A 61 -23.47 1.72 25.43
C LEU A 61 -22.19 2.53 25.70
N LEU A 62 -21.45 2.19 26.77
CA LEU A 62 -20.18 2.81 27.12
C LEU A 62 -18.96 2.13 26.45
N ALA A 63 -19.16 1.04 25.71
CA ALA A 63 -18.09 0.41 24.96
C ALA A 63 -17.73 1.29 23.75
N ALA A 64 -16.65 2.06 23.87
CA ALA A 64 -16.11 2.83 22.76
C ALA A 64 -15.62 1.88 21.63
N PRO A 65 -15.79 2.25 20.35
CA PRO A 65 -15.25 1.47 19.25
C PRO A 65 -13.72 1.46 19.35
N ALA A 66 -13.13 0.26 19.35
CA ALA A 66 -11.69 0.11 19.27
C ALA A 66 -11.19 0.67 17.93
N GLN A 67 -10.32 1.67 17.97
CA GLN A 67 -9.63 2.20 16.79
C GLN A 67 -8.45 1.27 16.49
N ALA A 68 -8.68 0.29 15.62
CA ALA A 68 -7.61 -0.57 15.11
C ALA A 68 -7.06 0.04 13.83
N GLU A 69 -5.85 0.58 13.91
CA GLU A 69 -5.12 1.04 12.73
C GLU A 69 -4.25 -0.09 12.19
N ARG A 70 -4.14 -0.21 10.87
CA ARG A 70 -3.34 -1.29 10.27
C ARG A 70 -1.88 -0.89 10.39
N ILE A 71 -1.01 -1.82 10.81
CA ILE A 71 0.44 -1.56 10.94
C ILE A 71 1.04 -0.99 9.64
N LYS A 72 0.57 -1.44 8.46
CA LYS A 72 0.99 -0.91 7.15
C LYS A 72 0.59 0.54 6.86
N ASP A 73 -0.34 1.10 7.63
CA ASP A 73 -0.84 2.47 7.46
C ASP A 73 -0.08 3.45 8.39
N ILE A 74 0.69 2.94 9.37
CA ILE A 74 1.43 3.74 10.38
C ILE A 74 2.95 3.49 10.39
N ALA A 75 3.40 2.47 9.67
CA ALA A 75 4.77 2.00 9.69
C ALA A 75 5.24 1.55 8.31
N ARG A 76 6.52 1.82 8.03
CA ARG A 76 7.25 1.35 6.86
C ARG A 76 8.35 0.39 7.30
N PHE A 77 8.73 -0.50 6.41
CA PHE A 77 9.84 -1.40 6.67
C PHE A 77 11.16 -0.63 6.68
N ALA A 78 11.96 -0.82 7.73
CA ALA A 78 13.25 -0.17 7.85
C ALA A 78 14.19 -0.59 6.71
N GLY A 79 14.92 0.37 6.15
CA GLY A 79 15.85 0.12 5.04
C GLY A 79 15.20 -0.02 3.66
N VAL A 80 13.88 0.10 3.54
CA VAL A 80 13.19 0.15 2.24
C VAL A 80 13.31 1.54 1.64
N ARG A 81 14.16 1.69 0.62
CA ARG A 81 14.44 2.96 -0.05
C ARG A 81 14.39 2.79 -1.56
N ALA A 82 14.01 3.85 -2.27
CA ALA A 82 14.23 3.93 -3.71
C ALA A 82 15.72 4.12 -3.97
N ASN A 83 16.23 3.49 -5.03
CA ASN A 83 17.63 3.58 -5.42
C ASN A 83 17.75 4.49 -6.64
N ALA A 84 18.58 5.52 -6.53
CA ALA A 84 18.87 6.38 -7.67
C ALA A 84 19.72 5.61 -8.69
N LEU A 85 19.28 5.60 -9.94
CA LEU A 85 20.02 5.07 -11.06
C LEU A 85 20.55 6.22 -11.91
N THR A 86 21.81 6.11 -12.32
CA THR A 86 22.45 7.04 -13.26
C THR A 86 23.00 6.28 -14.45
N GLY A 87 22.81 6.83 -15.65
CA GLY A 87 23.34 6.29 -16.89
C GLY A 87 23.93 7.39 -17.76
N TYR A 88 24.79 6.99 -18.69
CA TYR A 88 25.36 7.86 -19.70
C TYR A 88 24.94 7.34 -21.06
N GLY A 89 24.45 8.23 -21.92
CA GLY A 89 23.90 7.83 -23.20
C GLY A 89 24.14 8.84 -24.31
N ILE A 90 23.61 8.50 -25.47
CA ILE A 90 23.63 9.35 -26.66
C ILE A 90 22.20 9.50 -27.15
N VAL A 91 21.79 10.74 -27.38
CA VAL A 91 20.54 11.07 -28.07
C VAL A 91 20.87 11.41 -29.52
N VAL A 92 20.13 10.84 -30.45
CA VAL A 92 20.27 11.06 -31.90
C VAL A 92 18.97 11.59 -32.50
N GLY A 93 19.00 12.05 -33.76
CA GLY A 93 17.80 12.54 -34.46
C GLY A 93 17.45 13.99 -34.10
N LEU A 94 18.39 14.74 -33.53
CA LEU A 94 18.20 16.15 -33.23
C LEU A 94 18.26 16.98 -34.52
N SER A 95 17.40 17.98 -34.66
CA SER A 95 17.30 18.82 -35.87
C SER A 95 18.28 19.99 -35.83
N GLY A 96 19.58 19.72 -35.78
CA GLY A 96 20.58 20.79 -35.72
C GLY A 96 20.74 21.45 -34.34
N THR A 97 20.21 20.83 -33.27
CA THR A 97 20.24 21.34 -31.89
C THR A 97 21.12 20.54 -30.93
N GLY A 98 21.90 19.59 -31.45
CA GLY A 98 22.89 18.79 -30.72
C GLY A 98 24.16 19.56 -30.35
N ASP A 99 25.21 18.81 -29.97
CA ASP A 99 26.42 19.38 -29.36
C ASP A 99 27.40 20.02 -30.37
N ASP A 100 27.38 21.37 -30.44
CA ASP A 100 28.14 22.19 -31.41
C ASP A 100 29.67 21.98 -31.41
N ASN A 101 30.27 21.50 -30.31
CA ASN A 101 31.66 21.07 -30.26
C ASN A 101 31.84 19.99 -29.18
N LEU A 102 32.29 18.80 -29.58
CA LEU A 102 32.62 17.73 -28.66
C LEU A 102 34.09 17.78 -28.20
N GLU A 103 34.98 18.58 -28.78
CA GLU A 103 36.45 18.45 -28.66
C GLU A 103 37.03 18.62 -27.22
N TYR A 104 36.47 19.50 -26.39
CA TYR A 104 36.85 19.62 -24.95
C TYR A 104 36.07 18.65 -24.05
N THR A 105 34.90 18.23 -24.49
CA THR A 105 34.10 17.20 -23.83
C THR A 105 34.64 15.82 -24.15
N VAL A 106 35.35 15.62 -25.26
CA VAL A 106 35.83 14.32 -25.76
C VAL A 106 36.87 13.74 -24.83
N GLN A 107 37.76 14.53 -24.22
CA GLN A 107 38.73 13.95 -23.28
C GLN A 107 38.09 13.58 -21.94
N SER A 108 37.22 14.43 -21.40
CA SER A 108 36.49 14.16 -20.15
C SER A 108 35.43 13.06 -20.32
N LEU A 109 34.75 13.02 -21.47
CA LEU A 109 33.78 12.00 -21.87
C LEU A 109 34.48 10.71 -22.30
N LYS A 110 35.65 10.73 -22.94
CA LYS A 110 36.49 9.53 -23.14
C LYS A 110 36.94 8.98 -21.80
N SER A 111 37.33 9.85 -20.86
CA SER A 111 37.74 9.42 -19.51
C SER A 111 36.56 8.85 -18.71
N ALA A 112 35.36 9.42 -18.83
CA ALA A 112 34.15 8.90 -18.20
C ALA A 112 33.63 7.63 -18.90
N ALA A 113 33.54 7.64 -20.23
CA ALA A 113 33.09 6.50 -21.04
C ALA A 113 34.06 5.31 -20.98
N ALA A 114 35.38 5.54 -20.88
CA ALA A 114 36.37 4.49 -20.64
C ALA A 114 36.21 3.84 -19.26
N ARG A 115 35.84 4.61 -18.22
CA ARG A 115 35.49 4.06 -16.90
C ARG A 115 34.19 3.26 -16.92
N LEU A 116 33.33 3.49 -17.91
CA LEU A 116 32.03 2.83 -18.10
C LEU A 116 32.05 1.72 -19.16
N GLY A 117 33.22 1.37 -19.70
CA GLY A 117 33.38 0.29 -20.70
C GLY A 117 32.85 0.61 -22.11
N VAL A 118 32.47 1.87 -22.37
CA VAL A 118 31.96 2.30 -23.68
C VAL A 118 33.10 2.94 -24.47
N LEU A 119 33.71 2.17 -25.36
CA LEU A 119 34.71 2.66 -26.32
C LEU A 119 33.98 3.34 -27.48
N LEU A 120 34.08 4.67 -27.55
CA LEU A 120 33.69 5.41 -28.76
C LEU A 120 34.65 5.03 -29.90
N PRO A 121 34.18 4.48 -31.02
CA PRO A 121 35.05 4.09 -32.13
C PRO A 121 35.84 5.31 -32.65
N PRO A 122 37.14 5.16 -32.95
CA PRO A 122 37.94 6.27 -33.49
C PRO A 122 37.34 6.71 -34.83
N GLY A 123 37.06 8.02 -34.96
CA GLY A 123 36.52 8.61 -36.20
C GLY A 123 35.00 8.79 -36.25
N VAL A 124 34.24 8.35 -35.25
CA VAL A 124 32.83 8.78 -35.11
C VAL A 124 32.83 10.20 -34.55
N ASN A 125 32.71 11.17 -35.46
CA ASN A 125 32.27 12.52 -35.15
C ASN A 125 30.77 12.54 -35.43
N PRO A 126 29.88 12.32 -34.43
CA PRO A 126 28.46 12.55 -34.64
C PRO A 126 28.33 13.96 -35.19
N ALA A 127 27.71 14.13 -36.36
CA ALA A 127 27.57 15.46 -36.95
C ALA A 127 27.08 16.41 -35.85
N LEU A 128 27.88 17.44 -35.57
CA LEU A 128 27.95 18.24 -34.31
C LEU A 128 26.65 18.95 -33.92
N LYS A 129 25.53 18.65 -34.59
CA LYS A 129 24.23 19.23 -34.29
C LYS A 129 23.07 18.22 -34.35
N ASN A 130 23.32 16.96 -34.67
CA ASN A 130 22.26 15.94 -34.79
C ASN A 130 22.30 14.87 -33.68
N ALA A 131 23.29 14.96 -32.79
CA ALA A 131 23.41 14.12 -31.62
C ALA A 131 23.89 14.92 -30.41
N ALA A 132 23.59 14.41 -29.21
CA ALA A 132 24.02 14.98 -27.95
C ALA A 132 24.45 13.87 -26.97
N ALA A 133 25.53 14.11 -26.24
CA ALA A 133 25.86 13.31 -25.07
C ALA A 133 24.90 13.66 -23.92
N VAL A 134 24.40 12.67 -23.19
CA VAL A 134 23.39 12.88 -22.14
C VAL A 134 23.69 12.11 -20.86
N ILE A 135 23.24 12.66 -19.73
CA ILE A 135 23.02 11.92 -18.48
C ILE A 135 21.57 11.46 -18.46
N ILE A 136 21.37 10.24 -17.97
CA ILE A 136 20.08 9.63 -17.75
C ILE A 136 19.94 9.40 -16.24
N THR A 137 18.81 9.79 -15.67
CA THR A 137 18.48 9.53 -14.27
C THR A 137 17.12 8.87 -14.15
N ALA A 138 17.01 7.96 -13.18
CA ALA A 138 15.78 7.22 -12.89
C ALA A 138 15.77 6.84 -11.41
N GLU A 139 14.59 6.62 -10.86
CA GLU A 139 14.44 6.04 -9.53
C GLU A 139 13.99 4.59 -9.68
N LEU A 140 14.74 3.68 -9.07
CA LEU A 140 14.38 2.27 -8.97
C LEU A 140 13.59 2.06 -7.68
N PRO A 141 12.28 1.76 -7.76
CA PRO A 141 11.48 1.51 -6.58
C PRO A 141 12.02 0.31 -5.80
N PRO A 142 11.85 0.29 -4.47
CA PRO A 142 12.15 -0.90 -3.70
C PRO A 142 11.32 -2.08 -4.23
N PHE A 143 11.92 -3.27 -4.23
CA PHE A 143 11.29 -4.51 -4.69
C PHE A 143 10.86 -4.51 -6.18
N ALA A 144 11.39 -3.60 -6.99
CA ALA A 144 11.18 -3.62 -8.43
C ALA A 144 11.63 -4.96 -9.02
N LYS A 145 10.82 -5.50 -9.93
CA LYS A 145 11.06 -6.80 -10.56
C LYS A 145 11.66 -6.63 -11.95
N PRO A 146 12.50 -7.58 -12.41
CA PRO A 146 12.95 -7.59 -13.80
C PRO A 146 11.78 -7.49 -14.79
N GLY A 147 11.94 -6.69 -15.83
CA GLY A 147 10.93 -6.36 -16.83
C GLY A 147 9.98 -5.22 -16.46
N GLN A 148 9.99 -4.74 -15.20
CA GLN A 148 9.23 -3.54 -14.83
C GLN A 148 9.76 -2.31 -15.59
N ARG A 149 8.85 -1.44 -16.03
CA ARG A 149 9.21 -0.20 -16.71
C ARG A 149 9.38 0.95 -15.72
N LEU A 150 10.40 1.77 -15.96
CA LEU A 150 10.68 2.98 -15.18
C LEU A 150 10.67 4.20 -16.10
N ASP A 151 10.19 5.31 -15.56
CA ASP A 151 10.33 6.61 -16.20
C ASP A 151 11.78 7.09 -16.05
N VAL A 152 12.34 7.62 -17.13
CA VAL A 152 13.69 8.19 -17.11
C VAL A 152 13.68 9.66 -17.50
N THR A 153 14.56 10.42 -16.87
CA THR A 153 14.85 11.80 -17.23
C THR A 153 16.20 11.83 -17.93
N VAL A 154 16.27 12.56 -19.03
CA VAL A 154 17.46 12.67 -19.88
C VAL A 154 17.83 14.14 -19.98
N SER A 155 19.09 14.44 -19.69
CA SER A 155 19.61 15.81 -19.69
C SER A 155 20.87 15.89 -20.53
N ALA A 156 20.98 16.92 -21.37
CA ALA A 156 22.17 17.17 -22.16
C ALA A 156 23.39 17.40 -21.25
N LEU A 157 24.49 16.71 -21.55
CA LEU A 157 25.80 16.93 -20.92
C LEU A 157 26.56 18.08 -21.56
N GLY A 158 26.38 18.26 -22.87
CA GLY A 158 27.11 19.24 -23.67
C GLY A 158 26.34 20.54 -23.90
N LYS A 159 26.52 21.11 -25.08
CA LYS A 159 25.95 22.40 -25.50
C LYS A 159 24.69 22.24 -26.36
N ALA A 160 24.07 21.06 -26.38
CA ALA A 160 22.82 20.84 -27.08
C ALA A 160 21.74 21.86 -26.66
N LYS A 161 21.23 22.61 -27.65
CA LYS A 161 20.20 23.64 -27.47
C LYS A 161 18.82 23.06 -27.19
N SER A 162 18.57 21.84 -27.67
CA SER A 162 17.30 21.15 -27.52
C SER A 162 17.46 19.65 -27.75
N LEU A 163 16.83 18.84 -26.90
CA LEU A 163 16.70 17.39 -27.09
C LEU A 163 15.37 16.99 -27.79
N ARG A 164 14.54 17.97 -28.15
CA ARG A 164 13.23 17.73 -28.78
C ARG A 164 13.38 16.97 -30.09
N GLY A 165 12.56 15.95 -30.28
CA GLY A 165 12.57 15.09 -31.47
C GLY A 165 13.68 14.05 -31.47
N GLY A 166 14.53 14.05 -30.45
CA GLY A 166 15.59 13.06 -30.31
C GLY A 166 15.10 11.70 -29.80
N THR A 167 15.90 10.69 -30.06
CA THR A 167 15.77 9.33 -29.55
C THR A 167 17.00 8.97 -28.74
N LEU A 168 16.79 8.52 -27.50
CA LEU A 168 17.82 7.96 -26.63
C LEU A 168 18.16 6.56 -27.12
N LEU A 169 19.43 6.35 -27.46
CA LEU A 169 19.96 5.02 -27.73
C LEU A 169 20.05 4.21 -26.44
N MET A 170 19.93 2.88 -26.57
CA MET A 170 19.97 1.97 -25.43
C MET A 170 21.24 2.20 -24.59
N ALA A 171 21.04 2.51 -23.32
CA ALA A 171 22.09 2.87 -22.38
C ALA A 171 21.89 2.16 -21.03
N PRO A 172 22.95 1.64 -20.41
CA PRO A 172 22.87 1.03 -19.10
C PRO A 172 22.70 2.08 -18.00
N MET A 173 21.92 1.73 -16.99
CA MET A 173 21.66 2.53 -15.81
C MET A 173 22.19 1.82 -14.57
N GLN A 174 23.11 2.48 -13.88
CA GLN A 174 23.86 1.95 -12.75
C GLN A 174 23.38 2.52 -11.42
N GLY A 175 23.44 1.69 -10.37
CA GLY A 175 23.26 2.13 -8.99
C GLY A 175 24.52 2.77 -8.42
N ALA A 176 24.46 3.18 -7.15
CA ALA A 176 25.61 3.74 -6.43
C ALA A 176 26.74 2.73 -6.19
N ASP A 177 26.44 1.44 -6.29
CA ASP A 177 27.38 0.31 -6.24
C ASP A 177 28.10 0.05 -7.58
N GLY A 178 27.72 0.76 -8.65
CA GLY A 178 28.28 0.58 -9.99
C GLY A 178 27.65 -0.56 -10.80
N GLU A 179 26.70 -1.30 -10.23
CA GLU A 179 26.04 -2.41 -10.91
C GLU A 179 24.91 -1.91 -11.81
N VAL A 180 24.71 -2.57 -12.95
CA VAL A 180 23.62 -2.24 -13.89
C VAL A 180 22.31 -2.84 -13.40
N TYR A 181 21.33 -1.98 -13.09
CA TYR A 181 20.00 -2.40 -12.65
C TYR A 181 18.92 -2.23 -13.71
N ALA A 182 19.12 -1.34 -14.68
CA ALA A 182 18.15 -1.11 -15.74
C ALA A 182 18.83 -0.73 -17.08
N LEU A 183 18.08 -0.89 -18.17
CA LEU A 183 18.45 -0.42 -19.51
C LEU A 183 17.44 0.63 -19.98
N ALA A 184 17.91 1.83 -20.29
CA ALA A 184 17.10 2.96 -20.74
C ALA A 184 17.20 3.17 -22.25
N GLN A 185 16.07 3.41 -22.91
CA GLN A 185 15.98 3.73 -24.34
C GLN A 185 14.66 4.42 -24.68
N GLY A 186 14.58 5.06 -25.84
CA GLY A 186 13.32 5.51 -26.44
C GLY A 186 13.26 6.98 -26.81
N ASN A 187 12.09 7.41 -27.28
CA ASN A 187 11.89 8.75 -27.82
C ASN A 187 11.67 9.77 -26.70
N LEU A 188 12.31 10.94 -26.80
CA LEU A 188 12.24 11.96 -25.76
C LEU A 188 10.99 12.82 -25.91
N ALA A 189 10.22 12.91 -24.83
CA ALA A 189 9.22 13.93 -24.61
C ALA A 189 9.87 15.13 -23.91
N VAL A 190 10.05 16.24 -24.63
CA VAL A 190 10.66 17.47 -24.10
C VAL A 190 9.59 18.52 -23.85
N GLY A 191 9.53 18.99 -22.60
CA GLY A 191 8.66 20.10 -22.20
C GLY A 191 9.35 21.45 -22.44
N GLY A 192 8.72 22.29 -23.26
CA GLY A 192 9.17 23.66 -23.50
C GLY A 192 9.25 24.04 -24.97
N PHE A 193 9.26 25.34 -25.26
CA PHE A 193 9.33 25.92 -26.60
C PHE A 193 10.38 27.03 -26.61
N GLY A 194 11.21 27.06 -27.65
CA GLY A 194 12.21 28.11 -27.87
C GLY A 194 11.98 28.69 -29.26
N ALA A 195 11.62 29.97 -29.34
CA ALA A 195 11.51 30.70 -30.60
C ALA A 195 12.44 31.90 -30.60
N GLU A 196 13.05 32.14 -31.76
CA GLU A 196 13.91 33.28 -32.03
C GLU A 196 13.23 34.14 -33.10
N GLY A 197 12.90 35.37 -32.74
CA GLY A 197 12.34 36.37 -33.64
C GLY A 197 13.40 36.91 -34.59
N ARG A 198 12.98 37.39 -35.76
CA ARG A 198 13.86 37.99 -36.78
C ARG A 198 14.52 39.29 -36.31
N ASP A 199 14.03 39.84 -35.21
CA ASP A 199 14.51 41.01 -34.47
C ASP A 199 15.57 40.66 -33.40
N GLY A 200 15.91 39.37 -33.23
CA GLY A 200 16.83 38.88 -32.20
C GLY A 200 16.17 38.58 -30.85
N SER A 201 14.84 38.74 -30.74
CA SER A 201 14.10 38.43 -29.51
C SER A 201 14.00 36.92 -29.31
N LYS A 202 14.46 36.41 -28.17
CA LYS A 202 14.43 34.97 -27.84
C LYS A 202 13.41 34.69 -26.73
N ILE A 203 12.39 33.89 -27.02
CA ILE A 203 11.44 33.40 -26.02
C ILE A 203 11.77 31.94 -25.76
N VAL A 204 12.17 31.62 -24.53
CA VAL A 204 12.34 30.24 -24.06
C VAL A 204 11.38 29.99 -22.91
N VAL A 205 10.45 29.06 -23.09
CA VAL A 205 9.57 28.56 -22.04
C VAL A 205 9.97 27.12 -21.75
N GLY A 206 10.33 26.81 -20.51
CA GLY A 206 10.81 25.48 -20.09
C GLY A 206 12.30 25.22 -20.37
N THR A 207 12.74 23.97 -20.19
CA THR A 207 14.14 23.54 -20.31
C THR A 207 14.31 22.58 -21.50
N PRO A 208 14.50 23.09 -22.73
CA PRO A 208 14.52 22.25 -23.94
C PRO A 208 15.70 21.27 -24.01
N SER A 209 16.75 21.49 -23.21
CA SER A 209 17.92 20.60 -23.06
C SER A 209 17.69 19.40 -22.14
N SER A 210 16.47 19.24 -21.61
CA SER A 210 16.06 18.09 -20.79
C SER A 210 14.75 17.49 -21.32
N GLY A 211 14.62 16.18 -21.27
CA GLY A 211 13.43 15.45 -21.69
C GLY A 211 13.15 14.26 -20.79
N ARG A 212 11.95 13.68 -20.93
CA ARG A 212 11.58 12.43 -20.26
C ARG A 212 11.29 11.36 -21.29
N VAL A 213 11.57 10.11 -20.93
CA VAL A 213 11.09 8.93 -21.67
C VAL A 213 10.23 8.13 -20.71
N PRO A 214 8.90 8.32 -20.73
CA PRO A 214 7.98 7.55 -19.89
C PRO A 214 8.09 6.05 -20.19
N GLY A 215 8.25 5.22 -19.17
CA GLY A 215 8.51 3.78 -19.30
C GLY A 215 9.75 3.44 -20.14
N GLY A 216 10.68 4.39 -20.28
CA GLY A 216 11.86 4.26 -21.13
C GLY A 216 12.93 3.30 -20.61
N ALA A 217 12.94 3.00 -19.32
CA ALA A 217 13.85 2.00 -18.75
C ALA A 217 13.15 0.68 -18.45
N SER A 218 13.85 -0.43 -18.67
CA SER A 218 13.47 -1.78 -18.24
C SER A 218 14.41 -2.22 -17.13
N VAL A 219 13.86 -2.70 -16.01
CA VAL A 219 14.64 -3.29 -14.92
C VAL A 219 15.22 -4.62 -15.37
N GLU A 220 16.53 -4.79 -15.24
CA GLU A 220 17.23 -6.06 -15.54
C GLU A 220 17.54 -6.84 -14.26
N ARG A 221 17.76 -6.13 -13.15
CA ARG A 221 18.16 -6.73 -11.87
C ARG A 221 17.33 -6.15 -10.73
N ALA A 222 16.88 -7.02 -9.82
CA ALA A 222 16.25 -6.59 -8.58
C ALA A 222 17.32 -6.11 -7.58
N VAL A 223 16.98 -5.12 -6.75
CA VAL A 223 17.84 -4.70 -5.64
C VAL A 223 17.82 -5.79 -4.56
N PRO A 224 18.98 -6.24 -4.04
CA PRO A 224 19.03 -7.15 -2.90
C PRO A 224 18.18 -6.62 -1.74
N SER A 225 17.25 -7.44 -1.25
CA SER A 225 16.39 -7.03 -0.14
C SER A 225 17.19 -7.06 1.17
N PRO A 226 17.08 -6.04 2.03
CA PRO A 226 17.66 -6.09 3.37
C PRO A 226 17.05 -7.21 4.24
N PHE A 227 15.91 -7.79 3.84
CA PHE A 227 15.26 -8.90 4.51
C PHE A 227 15.73 -10.28 4.01
N ALA A 228 16.58 -10.33 2.98
CA ALA A 228 17.12 -11.58 2.47
C ALA A 228 18.15 -12.15 3.47
N GLY A 229 17.65 -12.84 4.50
CA GLY A 229 18.46 -13.51 5.53
C GLY A 229 18.27 -13.03 6.96
N SER A 230 17.40 -12.05 7.23
CA SER A 230 17.07 -11.64 8.60
C SER A 230 15.86 -12.42 9.15
N GLU A 231 15.96 -12.95 10.37
CA GLU A 231 14.82 -13.56 11.08
C GLU A 231 13.90 -12.50 11.70
N GLU A 232 14.39 -11.26 11.81
CA GLU A 232 13.68 -10.13 12.38
C GLU A 232 13.32 -9.10 11.32
N LEU A 233 12.18 -8.45 11.54
CA LEU A 233 11.63 -7.40 10.69
C LEU A 233 11.53 -6.11 11.49
N THR A 234 12.35 -5.12 11.13
CA THR A 234 12.29 -3.79 11.75
C THR A 234 11.33 -2.90 10.97
N LEU A 235 10.42 -2.24 11.70
CA LEU A 235 9.47 -1.27 11.15
C LEU A 235 9.80 0.11 11.72
N ASP A 236 9.98 1.08 10.83
CA ASP A 236 10.08 2.50 11.16
C ASP A 236 8.67 3.10 11.16
N LEU A 237 8.26 3.70 12.27
CA LEU A 237 6.98 4.43 12.33
C LEU A 237 7.05 5.72 11.53
N ASP A 238 5.95 6.11 10.90
CA ASP A 238 5.86 7.36 10.15
C ASP A 238 5.89 8.58 11.07
N ASN A 239 5.20 8.49 12.20
CA ASN A 239 5.26 9.45 13.29
C ASN A 239 5.77 8.74 14.56
N GLN A 240 6.88 9.21 15.10
CA GLN A 240 7.41 8.74 16.39
C GLN A 240 6.94 9.72 17.47
N ASP A 241 5.85 9.39 18.16
CA ASP A 241 5.22 10.23 19.19
C ASP A 241 5.39 9.69 20.61
N PHE A 242 6.48 8.96 20.87
CA PHE A 242 6.90 8.45 22.18
C PHE A 242 8.39 8.63 22.43
#